data_AF-A0A2D8HZA0-F1
#
_entry.id   AF-A0A2D8HZA0-F1
#
_cell.length_a   1.000
_cell.length_b   1.000
_cell.length_c   1.000
_cell.angle_alpha   90.00
_cell.angle_beta   90.00
_cell.angle_gamma   90.00
#
_symmetry.space_group_name_H-M   'P 1'
#
loop_
_entity.id
_entity.type
_entity.pdbx_description
1 polymer ?
#
loop_
_entity_poly.entity_id
_entity_poly.type
_entity_poly.pdbx_seq_one_letter_code
_entity_poly.pdbx_strand_id
1 'polypeptide(L)'
;MEIEVLLKENRDLLNNFDQNKDGKIDYTELRLAVQKAKIWAERAIKEKSTKEWFYYGQKGSVGPNTWHEIIEFHNKYADVFITNEQTFSGEKNKVQWLPAKLILKTMQILKNN
;
A
#
# COMPACT_ATOMS: atom_id res chain seq x y z
N MET A 1 2.71 -1.33 -17.65
CA MET A 1 4.11 -0.90 -17.65
C MET A 1 4.33 0.27 -16.69
N GLU A 2 3.51 1.32 -16.74
CA GLU A 2 3.67 2.52 -15.89
C GLU A 2 3.66 2.28 -14.37
N ILE A 3 2.72 1.46 -13.86
CA ILE A 3 2.67 1.13 -12.41
C ILE A 3 3.93 0.36 -11.98
N GLU A 4 4.46 -0.51 -12.82
CA GLU A 4 5.68 -1.26 -12.51
C GLU A 4 6.91 -0.35 -12.47
N VAL A 5 7.02 0.59 -13.41
CA VAL A 5 8.05 1.63 -13.41
C VAL A 5 7.95 2.48 -12.13
N LEU A 6 6.75 2.94 -11.79
CA LEU A 6 6.50 3.70 -10.56
C LEU A 6 7.00 2.96 -9.31
N LEU A 7 6.65 1.68 -9.15
CA LEU A 7 7.04 0.91 -7.98
C LEU A 7 8.55 0.62 -7.98
N LYS A 8 9.15 0.38 -9.14
CA LYS A 8 10.59 0.18 -9.29
C LYS A 8 11.40 1.42 -8.91
N GLU A 9 10.95 2.61 -9.29
CA GLU A 9 11.58 3.89 -8.92
C GLU A 9 11.45 4.22 -7.43
N ASN A 10 10.50 3.58 -6.74
CA ASN A 10 10.25 3.77 -5.32
C ASN A 10 10.60 2.51 -4.51
N ARG A 11 11.51 1.67 -5.02
CA ARG A 11 11.84 0.36 -4.44
C ARG A 11 12.28 0.42 -2.98
N ASP A 12 12.94 1.49 -2.56
CA ASP A 12 13.47 1.63 -1.20
C ASP A 12 12.35 1.77 -0.16
N LEU A 13 11.13 2.08 -0.60
CA LEU A 13 9.92 2.09 0.21
C LEU A 13 9.22 0.73 0.26
N LEU A 14 9.74 -0.28 -0.44
CA LEU A 14 9.13 -1.61 -0.58
C LEU A 14 9.80 -2.65 0.33
N ASN A 15 10.68 -2.25 1.26
CA ASN A 15 11.40 -3.16 2.17
C ASN A 15 10.49 -4.15 2.94
N ASN A 16 9.20 -3.86 3.08
CA ASN A 16 8.26 -4.80 3.70
C ASN A 16 7.98 -6.05 2.84
N PHE A 17 8.15 -5.92 1.52
CA PHE A 17 8.01 -6.95 0.49
C PHE A 17 9.28 -7.80 0.31
N ASP A 18 10.42 -7.40 0.89
CA ASP A 18 11.61 -8.26 0.99
C ASP A 18 11.26 -9.47 1.89
N GLN A 19 10.92 -10.59 1.25
CA GLN A 19 10.47 -11.82 1.89
C GLN A 19 11.65 -12.71 2.26
N ASN A 20 12.66 -12.77 1.40
CA ASN A 20 13.85 -13.58 1.61
C ASN A 20 14.86 -12.92 2.58
N LYS A 21 14.65 -11.63 2.91
CA LYS A 21 15.46 -10.79 3.80
C LYS A 21 16.90 -10.63 3.32
N ASP A 22 17.11 -10.64 2.00
CA ASP A 22 18.43 -10.44 1.41
C ASP A 22 18.81 -8.96 1.25
N GLY A 23 17.91 -8.04 1.64
CA GLY A 23 18.08 -6.60 1.56
C GLY A 23 17.84 -6.03 0.16
N LYS A 24 17.30 -6.81 -0.76
CA LYS A 24 16.94 -6.41 -2.12
C LYS A 24 15.46 -6.68 -2.36
N ILE A 25 14.93 -6.05 -3.41
CA ILE A 25 13.60 -6.33 -3.93
C ILE A 25 13.81 -6.98 -5.29
N ASP A 26 13.60 -8.29 -5.34
CA ASP A 26 13.70 -9.05 -6.57
C ASP A 26 12.48 -8.85 -7.49
N TYR A 27 12.49 -9.48 -8.66
CA TYR A 27 11.39 -9.36 -9.62
C TYR A 27 10.06 -9.91 -9.06
N THR A 28 10.10 -10.99 -8.28
CA THR A 28 8.91 -11.62 -7.69
C THR A 28 8.30 -10.71 -6.62
N GLU A 29 9.14 -10.11 -5.78
CA GLU A 29 8.74 -9.19 -4.72
C GLU A 29 8.20 -7.87 -5.28
N LEU A 30 8.85 -7.33 -6.31
CA LEU A 30 8.36 -6.16 -7.03
C LEU A 30 7.00 -6.45 -7.69
N ARG A 31 6.85 -7.61 -8.33
CA ARG A 31 5.59 -8.01 -8.97
C ARG A 31 4.46 -8.13 -7.95
N LEU A 32 4.75 -8.66 -6.77
CA LEU A 32 3.80 -8.70 -5.66
C LEU A 32 3.39 -7.30 -5.20
N ALA A 33 4.34 -6.38 -5.04
CA ALA A 33 4.08 -4.99 -4.70
C ALA A 33 3.19 -4.28 -5.75
N VAL A 34 3.47 -4.50 -7.04
CA VAL A 34 2.66 -4.00 -8.16
C VAL A 34 1.24 -4.55 -8.12
N GLN A 35 1.08 -5.85 -7.86
CA GLN A 35 -0.23 -6.48 -7.77
C GLN A 35 -1.04 -5.91 -6.60
N LYS A 36 -0.42 -5.77 -5.42
CA LYS A 36 -1.05 -5.16 -4.24
C LYS A 36 -1.45 -3.71 -4.52
N ALA A 37 -0.55 -2.93 -5.11
CA ALA A 37 -0.83 -1.54 -5.46
C ALA A 37 -2.06 -1.40 -6.37
N LYS A 38 -2.18 -2.26 -7.39
CA LYS A 38 -3.34 -2.28 -8.30
C LYS A 38 -4.64 -2.62 -7.57
N ILE A 39 -4.66 -3.74 -6.84
CA ILE A 39 -5.86 -4.19 -6.10
C ILE A 39 -6.32 -3.11 -5.13
N TRP A 40 -5.38 -2.54 -4.38
CA TRP A 40 -5.67 -1.50 -3.39
C TRP A 40 -6.13 -0.19 -4.04
N ALA A 41 -5.52 0.21 -5.15
CA ALA A 41 -5.98 1.37 -5.91
C ALA A 41 -7.40 1.18 -6.45
N GLU A 42 -7.70 0.03 -7.07
CA GLU A 42 -9.05 -0.29 -7.55
C GLU A 42 -10.08 -0.25 -6.42
N ARG A 43 -9.72 -0.80 -5.26
CA ARG A 43 -10.59 -0.79 -4.08
C ARG A 43 -10.81 0.60 -3.54
N ALA A 44 -9.76 1.40 -3.40
CA ALA A 44 -9.83 2.80 -3.01
C ALA A 44 -10.68 3.65 -3.98
N ILE A 45 -10.71 3.29 -5.27
CA ILE A 45 -11.54 3.96 -6.27
C ILE A 45 -13.03 3.62 -6.06
N LYS A 46 -13.35 2.34 -5.87
CA LYS A 46 -14.72 1.80 -5.81
C LYS A 46 -15.39 2.00 -4.45
N GLU A 47 -14.64 1.82 -3.36
CA GLU A 47 -15.16 1.64 -2.01
C GLU A 47 -14.67 2.74 -1.07
N LYS A 48 -14.88 4.00 -1.45
CA LYS A 48 -14.31 5.16 -0.73
C LYS A 48 -14.78 5.29 0.72
N SER A 49 -15.98 4.79 1.03
CA SER A 49 -16.63 4.95 2.33
C SER A 49 -16.53 3.71 3.22
N THR A 50 -15.93 2.61 2.76
CA THR A 50 -15.76 1.41 3.61
C THR A 50 -14.60 1.62 4.57
N LYS A 51 -14.81 1.29 5.85
CA LYS A 51 -13.77 1.30 6.87
C LYS A 51 -12.99 -0.01 6.82
N GLU A 52 -11.97 -0.04 5.97
CA GLU A 52 -11.13 -1.23 5.77
C GLU A 52 -9.63 -0.91 5.67
N TRP A 53 -9.26 0.37 5.82
CA TRP A 53 -7.88 0.82 5.67
C TRP A 53 -7.22 1.06 7.00
N PHE A 54 -5.99 0.59 7.14
CA PHE A 54 -5.14 0.88 8.27
C PHE A 54 -3.95 1.69 7.79
N TYR A 55 -3.52 2.65 8.60
CA TYR A 55 -2.23 3.30 8.42
C TYR A 55 -1.28 2.98 9.56
N TYR A 56 0.02 3.07 9.31
CA TYR A 56 1.03 2.85 10.33
C TYR A 56 1.29 4.15 11.12
N GLY A 57 0.88 4.18 12.38
CA GLY A 57 1.11 5.28 13.31
C GLY A 57 2.22 5.00 14.33
N GLN A 58 2.50 5.95 15.22
CA GLN A 58 3.59 5.84 16.22
C GLN A 58 3.47 4.62 17.14
N LYS A 59 2.24 4.14 17.41
CA LYS A 59 1.96 3.02 18.31
C LYS A 59 1.57 1.72 17.58
N GLY A 60 1.75 1.67 16.25
CA GLY A 60 1.36 0.54 15.40
C GLY A 60 0.23 0.89 14.42
N SER A 61 -0.51 -0.12 13.97
CA SER A 61 -1.60 0.06 13.02
C SER A 61 -2.76 0.86 13.63
N VAL A 62 -3.28 1.83 12.88
CA VAL A 62 -4.43 2.65 13.27
C VAL A 62 -5.53 2.48 12.24
N GLY A 63 -6.72 2.09 12.70
CA GLY A 63 -7.90 1.86 11.87
C GLY A 63 -8.89 0.87 12.50
N PRO A 64 -9.89 0.40 11.73
CA PRO A 64 -10.06 0.66 10.30
C PRO A 64 -10.59 2.09 9.98
N ASN A 65 -10.14 2.64 8.87
CA ASN A 65 -10.50 3.96 8.34
C ASN A 65 -11.04 3.82 6.92
N THR A 66 -11.77 4.84 6.48
CA THR A 66 -12.16 5.06 5.08
C THR A 66 -10.96 5.51 4.25
N TRP A 67 -11.06 5.35 2.92
CA TRP A 67 -10.05 5.92 2.03
C TRP A 67 -9.94 7.44 2.19
N HIS A 68 -11.06 8.14 2.45
CA HIS A 68 -11.07 9.58 2.67
C HIS A 68 -10.22 10.00 3.87
N GLU A 69 -10.40 9.34 5.02
CA GLU A 69 -9.61 9.57 6.23
C GLU A 69 -8.11 9.29 6.01
N ILE A 70 -7.76 8.27 5.20
CA ILE A 70 -6.37 8.03 4.80
C ILE A 70 -5.78 9.22 4.05
N ILE A 71 -6.55 9.82 3.12
CA ILE A 71 -6.08 10.98 2.35
C ILE A 71 -5.91 12.20 3.24
N GLU A 72 -6.86 12.46 4.15
CA GLU A 72 -6.72 13.55 5.12
C GLU A 72 -5.47 13.40 5.98
N PHE A 73 -5.15 12.17 6.40
CA PHE A 73 -3.95 11.88 7.17
C PHE A 73 -2.68 12.03 6.32
N HIS A 74 -2.67 11.51 5.09
CA HIS A 74 -1.55 11.64 4.16
C HIS A 74 -1.23 13.10 3.82
N ASN A 75 -2.24 13.97 3.71
CA ASN A 75 -2.03 15.39 3.48
C ASN A 75 -1.34 16.09 4.65
N LYS A 76 -1.42 15.54 5.86
CA LYS A 76 -0.71 16.03 7.06
C LYS A 76 0.67 15.38 7.21
N TYR A 77 0.81 14.13 6.77
CA TYR A 77 2.03 13.33 6.90
C TYR A 77 2.35 12.63 5.56
N ALA A 78 3.40 13.06 4.87
CA ALA A 78 3.71 12.57 3.52
C ALA A 78 4.09 11.08 3.48
N ASP A 79 4.73 10.57 4.54
CA ASP A 79 5.26 9.19 4.60
C ASP A 79 4.34 8.26 5.38
N VAL A 80 3.10 8.16 4.92
CA VAL A 80 2.10 7.26 5.50
C VAL A 80 2.12 5.93 4.77
N PHE A 81 2.39 4.86 5.49
CA PHE A 81 2.22 3.49 5.02
C PHE A 81 0.83 2.99 5.36
N ILE A 82 0.20 2.30 4.42
CA ILE A 82 -1.14 1.77 4.55
C ILE A 82 -1.22 0.30 4.18
N THR A 83 -2.28 -0.33 4.69
CA THR A 83 -2.70 -1.66 4.30
C THR A 83 -4.22 -1.76 4.30
N ASN A 84 -4.74 -2.63 3.43
CA ASN A 84 -6.14 -3.07 3.43
C ASN A 84 -6.24 -4.55 3.85
N GLU A 85 -5.14 -5.15 4.30
CA GLU A 85 -5.12 -6.52 4.79
C GLU A 85 -5.63 -6.57 6.22
N GLN A 86 -6.56 -7.49 6.50
CA GLN A 86 -7.02 -7.73 7.85
C GLN A 86 -5.91 -8.43 8.64
N THR A 87 -5.53 -7.88 9.79
CA THR A 87 -4.69 -8.57 10.77
C THR A 87 -5.53 -9.66 11.43
N PHE A 88 -5.63 -10.84 10.82
CA PHE A 88 -6.18 -12.00 11.50
C PHE A 88 -5.13 -12.54 12.46
N SER A 89 -5.43 -12.49 13.77
CA SER A 89 -4.67 -13.14 14.81
C SER A 89 -4.70 -14.66 14.58
N GLY A 90 -3.75 -15.19 13.80
CA GLY A 90 -3.64 -16.62 13.55
C GLY A 90 -2.84 -17.01 12.31
N GLU A 91 -2.81 -16.18 11.25
CA GLU A 91 -1.98 -16.45 10.09
C GLU A 91 -0.62 -15.75 10.17
N LYS A 92 0.45 -16.53 9.97
CA LYS A 92 1.85 -16.06 9.90
C LYS A 92 2.15 -15.25 8.63
N ASN A 93 1.15 -14.79 7.88
CA ASN A 93 1.38 -13.98 6.69
C ASN A 93 1.72 -12.55 7.14
N LYS A 94 2.97 -12.13 6.87
CA LYS A 94 3.47 -10.79 7.16
C LYS A 94 2.61 -9.79 6.39
N VAL A 95 1.82 -9.00 7.13
CA VAL A 95 0.99 -7.90 6.60
C VAL A 95 1.86 -7.01 5.72
N GLN A 96 1.43 -6.83 4.47
CA GLN A 96 2.11 -5.96 3.54
C GLN A 96 1.71 -4.51 3.76
N TRP A 97 2.69 -3.61 3.59
CA TRP A 97 2.52 -2.17 3.75
C TRP A 97 3.05 -1.44 2.53
N LEU A 98 2.26 -0.54 1.97
CA LEU A 98 2.68 0.34 0.87
C LEU A 98 2.49 1.81 1.26
N PRO A 99 3.35 2.72 0.79
CA PRO A 99 3.10 4.15 0.94
C PRO A 99 1.78 4.57 0.28
N ALA A 100 0.97 5.36 0.98
CA ALA A 100 -0.29 5.92 0.48
C ALA A 100 -0.08 6.68 -0.85
N LYS A 101 1.05 7.39 -0.98
CA LYS A 101 1.43 8.09 -2.21
C LYS A 101 1.54 7.17 -3.44
N LEU A 102 1.99 5.92 -3.27
CA LEU A 102 2.11 4.97 -4.38
C LEU A 102 0.74 4.43 -4.78
N ILE A 103 -0.16 4.23 -3.83
CA ILE A 103 -1.55 3.85 -4.11
C ILE A 103 -2.26 4.99 -4.83
N LEU A 104 -2.13 6.23 -4.37
CA LEU A 104 -2.68 7.42 -5.02
C LEU A 104 -2.23 7.57 -6.48
N LYS A 105 -0.92 7.46 -6.74
CA LYS A 105 -0.38 7.51 -8.11
C LYS A 105 -0.90 6.34 -8.95
N THR A 106 -0.98 5.14 -8.38
CA THR A 106 -1.56 3.97 -9.05
C THR A 106 -3.02 4.22 -9.43
N MET A 107 -3.82 4.84 -8.54
CA MET A 107 -5.21 5.23 -8.85
C MET A 107 -5.29 6.24 -10.00
N GLN A 108 -4.35 7.19 -10.09
CA GLN A 108 -4.30 8.15 -11.20
C GLN A 108 -4.02 7.44 -12.52
N ILE A 109 -3.03 6.54 -12.53
CA ILE A 109 -2.68 5.73 -13.71
C ILE A 109 -3.89 4.88 -14.14
N LEU A 110 -4.60 4.23 -13.21
CA LEU A 110 -5.76 3.39 -13.52
C LEU A 110 -6.99 4.16 -13.99
N LYS A 111 -7.12 5.46 -13.67
CA LYS A 111 -8.24 6.29 -14.14
C LYS A 111 -7.99 6.92 -15.51
N ASN A 112 -6.73 7.03 -15.90
CA ASN A 112 -6.30 7.67 -17.15
C ASN A 112 -6.06 6.66 -18.29
N ASN A 113 -6.15 5.36 -17.99
CA ASN A 113 -6.09 4.24 -18.94
C ASN A 113 -7.46 3.56 -19.04
#